data_AF-A0A5C3NMG6-F1
#
_entry.id   AF-A0A5C3NMG6-F1
#
_cell.length_a   1.000
_cell.length_b   1.000
_cell.length_c   1.000
_cell.angle_alpha   90.00
_cell.angle_beta   90.00
_cell.angle_gamma   90.00
#
_symmetry.space_group_name_H-M   'P 1'
#
loop_
_entity.id
_entity.type
_entity.pdbx_description
1 polymer ?
#
loop_
_entity_poly.entity_id
_entity_poly.type
_entity_poly.pdbx_seq_one_letter_code
_entity_poly.pdbx_strand_id
1 'polypeptide(L)'
;MTLSAPPNSGASNTPTVPNVTQLPHLSHLRSDSPPPVLPIQIKSYSPQLPGWTTTNPAGSYDTSAPAVLRLLTWNVDFMAAGSRRRVSCILDHLRDIVLPDVSGSCILLQELDYESFQEVLLNEWVREHYAVTPPDTESWETYYGVATLVSRDLRAFDPQMMPFKNSIMGRTALFVDLELSLVDSKDSSSHQTRVVRIANTHLESLPMGTERRPVQLRHIADKLREDGVTGGGLVAGDMNMIDPVDQDIHVRAGLQDACESDDPSAFTWGFQPPMQFPPGRLDRIFFTGDHLEVAPVEVVGKGLKVQRTGEWASDHYGLMTTVTIRSLT
;
A
#
# COMPACT_ATOMS: atom_id res chain seq x y z
N MET A 1 38.17 -50.46 -21.21
CA MET A 1 36.86 -50.04 -20.65
C MET A 1 36.72 -48.56 -20.91
N THR A 2 35.91 -48.23 -21.91
CA THR A 2 35.56 -46.89 -22.38
C THR A 2 34.51 -46.29 -21.45
N LEU A 3 34.78 -45.14 -20.84
CA LEU A 3 33.79 -44.36 -20.08
C LEU A 3 33.40 -43.13 -20.90
N SER A 4 32.15 -43.16 -21.36
CA SER A 4 31.50 -42.08 -22.13
C SER A 4 31.03 -40.96 -21.19
N ALA A 5 31.18 -39.72 -21.64
CA ALA A 5 30.61 -38.53 -21.01
C ALA A 5 29.08 -38.44 -21.26
N PRO A 6 28.28 -37.85 -20.35
CA PRO A 6 26.86 -37.61 -20.59
C PRO A 6 26.63 -36.30 -21.36
N PRO A 7 25.49 -36.17 -22.08
CA PRO A 7 25.25 -35.08 -23.01
C PRO A 7 24.69 -33.83 -22.32
N ASN A 8 24.99 -32.70 -22.97
CA ASN A 8 24.52 -31.36 -22.70
C ASN A 8 23.06 -31.22 -23.16
N SER A 9 22.12 -30.90 -22.26
CA SER A 9 20.75 -30.53 -22.63
C SER A 9 20.44 -29.12 -22.13
N GLY A 10 20.53 -28.16 -23.03
CA GLY A 10 19.99 -26.83 -22.82
C GLY A 10 18.45 -26.88 -22.81
N ALA A 11 17.86 -26.30 -21.78
CA ALA A 11 16.45 -25.94 -21.76
C ALA A 11 16.33 -24.52 -21.18
N SER A 12 15.87 -23.62 -22.03
CA SER A 12 15.47 -22.25 -21.72
C SER A 12 14.22 -22.31 -20.83
N ASN A 13 14.35 -21.95 -19.55
CA ASN A 13 13.22 -21.79 -18.64
C ASN A 13 12.79 -20.32 -18.61
N THR A 14 11.88 -19.94 -19.49
CA THR A 14 10.99 -18.79 -19.27
C THR A 14 9.80 -19.27 -18.44
N PRO A 15 9.52 -18.70 -17.25
CA PRO A 15 8.37 -19.11 -16.45
C PRO A 15 7.09 -18.58 -17.11
N THR A 16 6.28 -19.50 -17.65
CA THR A 16 4.92 -19.21 -18.12
C THR A 16 3.98 -19.12 -16.94
N VAL A 17 3.29 -17.98 -16.80
CA VAL A 17 2.19 -17.77 -15.85
C VAL A 17 1.08 -18.83 -16.09
N PRO A 18 0.64 -19.59 -15.07
CA PRO A 18 -0.40 -20.60 -15.26
C PRO A 18 -1.75 -19.99 -15.64
N ASN A 19 -2.42 -20.64 -16.58
CA ASN A 19 -3.78 -20.31 -17.01
C ASN A 19 -4.77 -20.58 -15.85
N VAL A 20 -5.47 -19.53 -15.39
CA VAL A 20 -6.30 -19.44 -14.16
C VAL A 20 -7.56 -20.36 -14.16
N THR A 21 -7.71 -21.25 -15.14
CA THR A 21 -8.95 -22.02 -15.35
C THR A 21 -8.98 -23.45 -14.79
N GLN A 22 -7.96 -23.91 -14.05
CA GLN A 22 -7.93 -25.30 -13.54
C GLN A 22 -7.55 -25.48 -12.06
N LEU A 23 -8.10 -24.68 -11.15
CA LEU A 23 -8.07 -24.98 -9.72
C LEU A 23 -9.49 -25.31 -9.19
N PRO A 24 -9.79 -26.59 -8.89
CA PRO A 24 -11.15 -27.03 -8.54
C PRO A 24 -11.66 -26.56 -7.17
N HIS A 25 -10.90 -25.77 -6.40
CA HIS A 25 -11.30 -25.25 -5.09
C HIS A 25 -11.90 -23.83 -5.11
N LEU A 26 -12.02 -23.18 -6.27
CA LEU A 26 -12.53 -21.80 -6.39
C LEU A 26 -14.05 -21.69 -6.58
N SER A 27 -14.78 -22.80 -6.74
CA SER A 27 -16.20 -22.79 -7.08
C SER A 27 -17.11 -22.29 -5.94
N HIS A 28 -16.69 -22.40 -4.67
CA HIS A 28 -17.51 -21.99 -3.52
C HIS A 28 -17.35 -20.52 -3.10
N LEU A 29 -16.33 -19.81 -3.60
CA LEU A 29 -16.08 -18.40 -3.24
C LEU A 29 -16.66 -17.40 -4.26
N ARG A 30 -17.33 -17.85 -5.32
CA ARG A 30 -17.89 -16.98 -6.38
C ARG A 30 -19.22 -16.30 -6.04
N SER A 31 -19.77 -16.55 -4.85
CA SER A 31 -21.12 -16.11 -4.47
C SER A 31 -21.19 -14.70 -3.84
N ASP A 32 -20.06 -14.07 -3.52
CA ASP A 32 -20.09 -12.77 -2.85
C ASP A 32 -20.11 -11.64 -3.88
N SER A 33 -21.25 -10.94 -3.96
CA SER A 33 -21.36 -9.71 -4.75
C SER A 33 -20.31 -8.70 -4.29
N PRO A 34 -19.65 -7.97 -5.20
CA PRO A 34 -18.62 -7.01 -4.82
C PRO A 34 -19.14 -6.01 -3.78
N PRO A 35 -18.27 -5.52 -2.88
CA PRO A 35 -18.67 -4.49 -1.92
C PRO A 35 -19.04 -3.20 -2.65
N PRO A 36 -19.91 -2.34 -2.08
CA PRO A 36 -20.13 -1.01 -2.62
C PRO A 36 -18.82 -0.23 -2.62
N VAL A 37 -18.63 0.58 -3.66
CA VAL A 37 -17.50 1.51 -3.77
C VAL A 37 -18.07 2.92 -3.61
N LEU A 38 -17.51 3.68 -2.68
CA LEU A 38 -17.91 5.03 -2.35
C LEU A 38 -16.87 6.00 -2.92
N PRO A 39 -17.25 6.95 -3.79
CA PRO A 39 -16.37 8.05 -4.16
C PRO A 39 -16.04 8.88 -2.91
N ILE A 40 -14.77 9.14 -2.67
CA ILE A 40 -14.28 9.98 -1.57
C ILE A 40 -13.62 11.23 -2.15
N GLN A 41 -13.26 12.18 -1.29
CA GLN A 41 -12.49 13.36 -1.71
C GLN A 41 -11.01 13.20 -1.34
N ILE A 42 -10.17 13.85 -2.11
CA ILE A 42 -8.78 14.13 -1.75
C ILE A 42 -8.64 15.65 -1.58
N LYS A 43 -8.04 16.09 -0.48
CA LYS A 43 -7.88 17.52 -0.17
C LYS A 43 -6.42 17.86 0.05
N SER A 44 -6.04 19.09 -0.32
CA SER A 44 -4.75 19.68 0.07
C SER A 44 -4.97 20.94 0.89
N TYR A 45 -4.03 21.22 1.77
CA TYR A 45 -4.03 22.43 2.56
C TYR A 45 -3.65 23.66 1.71
N SER A 46 -4.52 24.68 1.67
CA SER A 46 -4.23 25.97 1.06
C SER A 46 -3.72 26.96 2.11
N PRO A 47 -2.51 27.52 1.95
CA PRO A 47 -2.06 28.61 2.80
C PRO A 47 -2.74 29.95 2.47
N GLN A 48 -3.23 30.15 1.23
CA GLN A 48 -3.92 31.38 0.81
C GLN A 48 -5.34 31.48 1.36
N LEU A 49 -6.05 30.34 1.44
CA LEU A 49 -7.33 30.19 2.12
C LEU A 49 -7.13 29.16 3.23
N PRO A 50 -6.69 29.58 4.43
CA PRO A 50 -6.25 28.68 5.50
C PRO A 50 -7.26 27.56 5.76
N GLY A 51 -6.95 26.36 5.26
CA GLY A 51 -7.86 25.23 5.34
C GLY A 51 -7.56 24.14 4.32
N TRP A 52 -8.15 22.97 4.54
CA TRP A 52 -8.14 21.86 3.60
C TRP A 52 -9.16 22.11 2.50
N THR A 53 -8.69 22.22 1.26
CA THR A 53 -9.50 22.55 0.08
C THR A 53 -9.45 21.40 -0.91
N THR A 54 -10.51 21.24 -1.69
CA THR A 54 -10.51 20.29 -2.80
C THR A 54 -9.49 20.78 -3.82
N THR A 55 -8.41 20.01 -4.00
CA THR A 55 -7.55 20.17 -5.17
C THR A 55 -8.35 19.73 -6.38
N ASN A 56 -8.45 20.59 -7.40
CA ASN A 56 -8.90 20.14 -8.71
C ASN A 56 -7.75 19.33 -9.31
N PRO A 57 -7.81 17.99 -9.37
CA PRO A 57 -6.68 17.24 -9.91
C PRO A 57 -6.53 17.53 -11.40
N ALA A 58 -7.63 17.79 -12.11
CA ALA A 58 -7.63 18.00 -13.55
C ALA A 58 -7.20 19.41 -14.02
N GLY A 59 -6.94 20.35 -13.11
CA GLY A 59 -6.75 21.77 -13.46
C GLY A 59 -5.34 22.26 -13.14
N SER A 60 -4.45 22.25 -14.14
CA SER A 60 -3.08 22.78 -14.09
C SER A 60 -2.03 21.88 -13.42
N TYR A 61 -1.87 20.63 -13.89
CA TYR A 61 -0.55 20.01 -13.82
C TYR A 61 0.37 20.72 -14.82
N ASP A 62 0.93 21.86 -14.43
CA ASP A 62 1.96 22.57 -15.19
C ASP A 62 3.29 21.75 -15.23
N THR A 63 3.33 20.65 -14.47
CA THR A 63 4.45 19.71 -14.34
C THR A 63 4.12 18.36 -15.00
N SER A 64 5.12 17.73 -15.62
CA SER A 64 5.00 16.37 -16.15
C SER A 64 4.71 15.36 -15.03
N ALA A 65 4.00 14.27 -15.35
CA ALA A 65 3.83 13.17 -14.42
C ALA A 65 5.21 12.61 -13.99
N PRO A 66 5.40 12.26 -12.70
CA PRO A 66 6.66 11.68 -12.25
C PRO A 66 6.84 10.27 -12.83
N ALA A 67 8.09 9.89 -13.09
CA ALA A 67 8.42 8.55 -13.60
C ALA A 67 8.68 7.52 -12.48
N VAL A 68 8.81 8.00 -11.24
CA VAL A 68 9.16 7.21 -10.06
C VAL A 68 8.15 7.47 -8.96
N LEU A 69 7.64 6.41 -8.37
CA LEU A 69 6.77 6.43 -7.18
C LEU A 69 7.51 5.81 -6.00
N ARG A 70 7.61 6.53 -4.89
CA ARG A 70 8.05 6.00 -3.58
C ARG A 70 6.81 5.64 -2.77
N LEU A 71 6.54 4.35 -2.59
CA LEU A 71 5.38 3.86 -1.85
C LEU A 71 5.79 3.44 -0.44
N LEU A 72 5.14 4.01 0.56
CA LEU A 72 5.36 3.68 1.97
C LEU A 72 4.06 3.20 2.60
N THR A 73 4.13 2.19 3.47
CA THR A 73 2.99 1.75 4.29
C THR A 73 3.37 1.56 5.75
N TRP A 74 2.45 1.90 6.68
CA TRP A 74 2.68 1.72 8.11
C TRP A 74 1.37 1.65 8.92
N ASN A 75 1.17 0.57 9.66
CA ASN A 75 0.20 0.51 10.74
C ASN A 75 0.70 1.34 11.95
N VAL A 76 -0.06 2.35 12.37
CA VAL A 76 0.38 3.28 13.42
C VAL A 76 -0.16 2.95 14.82
N ASP A 77 -0.78 1.78 14.99
CA ASP A 77 -1.27 1.23 16.26
C ASP A 77 -2.21 2.20 16.98
N PHE A 78 -3.51 2.24 16.71
CA PHE A 78 -4.40 3.17 17.43
C PHE A 78 -4.64 2.71 18.87
N MET A 79 -4.33 1.45 19.20
CA MET A 79 -4.66 0.82 20.47
C MET A 79 -3.76 1.29 21.60
N ALA A 80 -2.49 1.61 21.32
CA ALA A 80 -1.59 2.16 22.31
C ALA A 80 -1.92 3.62 22.69
N ALA A 81 -1.61 3.98 23.94
CA ALA A 81 -1.83 5.34 24.43
C ALA A 81 -1.03 6.40 23.64
N GLY A 82 -1.55 7.63 23.62
CA GLY A 82 -0.85 8.77 23.03
C GLY A 82 -0.70 8.70 21.51
N SER A 83 -1.71 8.16 20.81
CA SER A 83 -1.74 8.00 19.34
C SER A 83 -1.31 9.26 18.59
N ARG A 84 -1.81 10.43 19.01
CA ARG A 84 -1.41 11.74 18.47
C ARG A 84 0.12 11.96 18.48
N ARG A 85 0.76 11.79 19.63
CA ARG A 85 2.21 12.01 19.78
C ARG A 85 3.04 10.97 19.05
N ARG A 86 2.55 9.74 19.00
CA ARG A 86 3.18 8.63 18.29
C ARG A 86 3.16 8.86 16.78
N VAL A 87 2.02 9.24 16.21
CA VAL A 87 1.95 9.61 14.79
C VAL A 87 2.78 10.84 14.47
N SER A 88 2.81 11.86 15.35
CA SER A 88 3.73 13.01 15.19
C SER A 88 5.20 12.54 15.08
N CYS A 89 5.63 11.61 15.95
CA CYS A 89 6.96 11.01 15.90
C CYS A 89 7.21 10.20 14.62
N ILE A 90 6.21 9.47 14.12
CA ILE A 90 6.31 8.75 12.84
C ILE A 90 6.52 9.75 11.70
N LEU A 91 5.70 10.81 11.62
CA LEU A 91 5.80 11.83 10.58
C LEU A 91 7.14 12.56 10.61
N ASP A 92 7.67 12.88 11.79
CA ASP A 92 9.02 13.45 11.93
C ASP A 92 10.10 12.49 11.41
N HIS A 93 10.00 11.19 11.75
CA HIS A 93 10.94 10.19 11.23
C HIS A 93 10.85 10.03 9.72
N LEU A 94 9.64 10.08 9.16
CA LEU A 94 9.44 10.04 7.72
C LEU A 94 10.09 11.24 7.04
N ARG A 95 9.86 12.46 7.54
CA ARG A 95 10.47 13.69 7.03
C ARG A 95 12.00 13.64 7.07
N ASP A 96 12.56 13.29 8.24
CA ASP A 96 13.97 13.52 8.50
C ASP A 96 14.88 12.39 8.00
N ILE A 97 14.36 11.15 7.93
CA ILE A 97 15.17 9.95 7.72
C ILE A 97 14.73 9.16 6.48
N VAL A 98 13.42 8.90 6.34
CA VAL A 98 12.93 7.94 5.32
C VAL A 98 12.68 8.62 3.97
N LEU A 99 12.09 9.81 3.98
CA LEU A 99 11.69 10.61 2.82
C LEU A 99 12.31 12.01 2.89
N PRO A 100 13.67 12.13 2.92
CA PRO A 100 14.32 13.44 2.87
C PRO A 100 14.01 14.19 1.56
N ASP A 101 13.61 13.45 0.51
CA ASP A 101 12.98 13.97 -0.69
C ASP A 101 11.56 13.38 -0.80
N VAL A 102 10.57 14.26 -0.76
CA VAL A 102 9.13 13.91 -0.77
C VAL A 102 8.57 13.70 -2.17
N SER A 103 9.33 14.04 -3.22
CA SER A 103 8.83 13.99 -4.60
C SER A 103 8.31 12.60 -4.96
N GLY A 104 7.19 12.51 -5.68
CA GLY A 104 6.65 11.23 -6.12
C GLY A 104 6.37 10.24 -4.98
N SER A 105 6.07 10.69 -3.74
CA SER A 105 5.84 9.79 -2.60
C SER A 105 4.35 9.62 -2.27
N CYS A 106 3.98 8.39 -1.91
CA CYS A 106 2.63 8.03 -1.46
C CYS A 106 2.74 7.23 -0.16
N ILE A 107 2.13 7.71 0.90
CA ILE A 107 2.19 7.14 2.26
C ILE A 107 0.82 6.59 2.63
N LEU A 108 0.80 5.30 2.96
CA LEU A 108 -0.40 4.56 3.35
C LEU A 108 -0.35 4.31 4.85
N LEU A 109 -1.27 4.90 5.61
CA LEU A 109 -1.37 4.71 7.05
C LEU A 109 -2.60 3.88 7.39
N GLN A 110 -2.42 2.92 8.29
CA GLN A 110 -3.49 2.13 8.89
C GLN A 110 -3.57 2.41 10.38
N GLU A 111 -4.71 2.11 11.00
CA GLU A 111 -4.90 2.30 12.45
C GLU A 111 -4.76 3.76 12.90
N LEU A 112 -5.35 4.69 12.16
CA LEU A 112 -5.53 6.05 12.64
C LEU A 112 -6.85 6.11 13.41
N ASP A 113 -6.82 6.61 14.65
CA ASP A 113 -8.01 7.11 15.36
C ASP A 113 -8.26 8.59 15.06
N TYR A 114 -9.27 9.18 15.70
CA TYR A 114 -9.56 10.61 15.54
C TYR A 114 -8.38 11.51 15.92
N GLU A 115 -7.71 11.27 17.06
CA GLU A 115 -6.65 12.17 17.54
C GLU A 115 -5.39 12.12 16.67
N SER A 116 -4.99 10.92 16.25
CA SER A 116 -3.86 10.70 15.36
C SER A 116 -4.14 11.19 13.93
N PHE A 117 -5.37 11.04 13.42
CA PHE A 117 -5.74 11.63 12.14
C PHE A 117 -5.74 13.17 12.19
N GLN A 118 -6.20 13.77 13.29
CA GLN A 118 -6.08 15.22 13.49
C GLN A 118 -4.61 15.67 13.50
N GLU A 119 -3.69 14.89 14.07
CA GLU A 119 -2.25 15.18 13.98
C GLU A 119 -1.76 15.20 12.54
N VAL A 120 -2.14 14.21 11.71
CA VAL A 120 -1.81 14.19 10.27
C VAL A 120 -2.27 15.48 9.60
N LEU A 121 -3.51 15.90 9.85
CA LEU A 121 -4.07 17.11 9.23
C LEU A 121 -3.46 18.43 9.73
N LEU A 122 -2.90 18.45 10.94
CA LEU A 122 -2.30 19.66 11.54
C LEU A 122 -0.81 19.77 11.26
N ASN A 123 -0.12 18.65 11.03
CA ASN A 123 1.31 18.57 10.81
C ASN A 123 1.76 19.47 9.63
N GLU A 124 2.76 20.31 9.86
CA GLU A 124 3.21 21.32 8.89
C GLU A 124 3.81 20.68 7.64
N TRP A 125 4.63 19.63 7.80
CA TRP A 125 5.23 18.90 6.68
C TRP A 125 4.16 18.23 5.80
N VAL A 126 3.13 17.64 6.43
CA VAL A 126 1.99 17.07 5.69
C VAL A 126 1.22 18.18 4.94
N ARG A 127 0.91 19.29 5.61
CA ARG A 127 0.20 20.43 5.01
C ARG A 127 0.99 21.14 3.91
N GLU A 128 2.30 21.02 3.89
CA GLU A 128 3.13 21.60 2.85
C GLU A 128 3.19 20.69 1.62
N HIS A 129 3.42 19.39 1.82
CA HIS A 129 3.83 18.50 0.74
C HIS A 129 2.76 17.51 0.25
N TYR A 130 1.71 17.27 1.01
CA TYR A 130 0.76 16.19 0.72
C TYR A 130 -0.67 16.69 0.51
N ALA A 131 -1.39 15.92 -0.30
CA ALA A 131 -2.84 15.82 -0.34
C ALA A 131 -3.26 14.59 0.47
N VAL A 132 -4.41 14.63 1.13
CA VAL A 132 -4.88 13.57 2.04
C VAL A 132 -6.26 13.07 1.64
N THR A 133 -6.44 11.75 1.67
CA THR A 133 -7.73 11.08 1.49
C THR A 133 -7.88 9.93 2.51
N PRO A 134 -9.06 9.70 3.12
CA PRO A 134 -10.23 10.58 3.10
C PRO A 134 -9.92 11.97 3.71
N PRO A 135 -10.76 12.99 3.49
CA PRO A 135 -10.51 14.34 4.02
C PRO A 135 -10.78 14.46 5.52
N ASP A 136 -11.52 13.50 6.08
CA ASP A 136 -11.99 13.41 7.45
C ASP A 136 -12.27 11.94 7.79
N THR A 137 -12.69 11.68 9.03
CA THR A 137 -12.97 10.34 9.53
C THR A 137 -14.40 9.88 9.28
N GLU A 138 -15.25 10.66 8.58
CA GLU A 138 -16.69 10.35 8.42
C GLU A 138 -16.93 9.11 7.55
N SER A 139 -15.97 8.79 6.68
CA SER A 139 -16.02 7.63 5.78
C SER A 139 -15.60 6.31 6.44
N TRP A 140 -15.14 6.33 7.70
CA TRP A 140 -14.75 5.12 8.41
C TRP A 140 -15.96 4.44 9.03
N GLU A 141 -16.02 3.10 8.93
CA GLU A 141 -17.09 2.27 9.51
C GLU A 141 -16.96 2.09 11.04
N THR A 142 -15.87 2.59 11.62
CA THR A 142 -15.55 2.46 13.05
C THR A 142 -14.73 3.67 13.52
N TYR A 143 -14.33 3.68 14.79
CA TYR A 143 -13.60 4.79 15.42
C TYR A 143 -12.12 4.92 15.01
N TYR A 144 -11.66 4.02 14.14
CA TYR A 144 -10.34 4.05 13.52
C TYR A 144 -10.44 3.69 12.03
N GLY A 145 -9.41 3.97 11.24
CA GLY A 145 -9.40 3.63 9.83
C GLY A 145 -8.05 3.82 9.15
N VAL A 146 -8.12 4.08 7.84
CA VAL A 146 -6.96 4.24 6.97
C VAL A 146 -6.93 5.64 6.36
N ALA A 147 -5.74 6.12 6.05
CA ALA A 147 -5.53 7.35 5.29
C ALA A 147 -4.37 7.19 4.30
N THR A 148 -4.51 7.83 3.15
CA THR A 148 -3.49 7.89 2.11
C THR A 148 -3.06 9.34 1.92
N LEU A 149 -1.77 9.59 2.08
CA LEU A 149 -1.14 10.88 1.83
C LEU A 149 -0.39 10.78 0.50
N VAL A 150 -0.72 11.65 -0.45
CA VAL A 150 -0.13 11.66 -1.79
C VAL A 150 0.63 12.95 -2.00
N SER A 151 1.91 12.87 -2.38
CA SER A 151 2.73 14.07 -2.61
C SER A 151 2.09 14.94 -3.69
N ARG A 152 2.15 16.26 -3.54
CA ARG A 152 1.43 17.20 -4.40
C ARG A 152 1.91 17.26 -5.85
N ASP A 153 3.11 16.73 -6.11
CA ASP A 153 3.66 16.58 -7.45
C ASP A 153 3.17 15.30 -8.17
N LEU A 154 2.51 14.39 -7.45
CA LEU A 154 1.81 13.26 -8.06
C LEU A 154 0.44 13.67 -8.61
N ARG A 155 0.12 13.16 -9.79
CA ARG A 155 -1.17 13.38 -10.44
C ARG A 155 -2.23 12.41 -9.93
N ALA A 156 -2.75 12.69 -8.73
CA ALA A 156 -3.67 11.82 -8.02
C ALA A 156 -5.15 12.14 -8.31
N PHE A 157 -5.96 11.13 -8.63
CA PHE A 157 -7.38 11.30 -8.94
C PHE A 157 -8.20 10.05 -8.56
N ASP A 158 -9.53 10.17 -8.72
CA ASP A 158 -10.52 9.12 -8.45
C ASP A 158 -10.33 8.35 -7.11
N PRO A 159 -10.22 9.05 -5.96
CA PRO A 159 -10.14 8.35 -4.68
C PRO A 159 -11.46 7.66 -4.34
N GLN A 160 -11.37 6.39 -3.96
CA GLN A 160 -12.52 5.52 -3.72
C GLN A 160 -12.32 4.73 -2.42
N MET A 161 -13.39 4.53 -1.65
CA MET A 161 -13.38 3.69 -0.46
C MET A 161 -14.30 2.49 -0.67
N MET A 162 -13.83 1.30 -0.32
CA MET A 162 -14.58 0.05 -0.43
C MET A 162 -14.65 -0.64 0.93
N PRO A 163 -15.69 -0.37 1.74
CA PRO A 163 -15.94 -1.09 2.98
C PRO A 163 -16.15 -2.58 2.73
N PHE A 164 -15.50 -3.45 3.50
CA PHE A 164 -15.66 -4.89 3.32
C PHE A 164 -16.93 -5.39 4.00
N LYS A 165 -17.89 -5.90 3.22
CA LYS A 165 -19.14 -6.50 3.75
C LYS A 165 -18.89 -7.64 4.74
N ASN A 166 -17.80 -8.39 4.53
CA ASN A 166 -17.44 -9.51 5.38
C ASN A 166 -16.51 -9.10 6.54
N SER A 167 -16.37 -7.81 6.85
CA SER A 167 -15.58 -7.39 8.01
C SER A 167 -16.44 -7.33 9.28
N ILE A 168 -15.85 -7.69 10.42
CA ILE A 168 -16.43 -7.48 11.76
C ILE A 168 -15.67 -6.43 12.56
N MET A 169 -14.62 -5.84 11.97
CA MET A 169 -13.74 -4.87 12.60
C MET A 169 -13.79 -3.48 11.92
N GLY A 170 -14.69 -3.27 10.95
CA GLY A 170 -14.80 -2.02 10.19
C GLY A 170 -13.73 -1.84 9.10
N ARG A 171 -13.21 -2.95 8.54
CA ARG A 171 -12.13 -2.96 7.54
C ARG A 171 -12.59 -2.44 6.18
N THR A 172 -11.68 -1.79 5.47
CA THR A 172 -11.92 -1.17 4.16
C THR A 172 -10.67 -1.26 3.28
N ALA A 173 -10.83 -1.01 1.98
CA ALA A 173 -9.75 -0.64 1.08
C ALA A 173 -9.98 0.79 0.54
N LEU A 174 -8.94 1.62 0.63
CA LEU A 174 -8.91 2.98 0.12
C LEU A 174 -8.03 3.03 -1.13
N PHE A 175 -8.61 3.41 -2.25
CA PHE A 175 -7.95 3.49 -3.54
C PHE A 175 -7.66 4.94 -3.94
N VAL A 176 -6.57 5.14 -4.67
CA VAL A 176 -6.26 6.37 -5.40
C VAL A 176 -5.54 6.02 -6.70
N ASP A 177 -5.92 6.68 -7.79
CA ASP A 177 -5.28 6.50 -9.09
C ASP A 177 -4.21 7.58 -9.30
N LEU A 178 -3.04 7.17 -9.79
CA LEU A 178 -1.90 8.04 -10.07
C LEU A 178 -1.52 7.95 -11.56
N GLU A 179 -1.34 9.09 -12.23
CA GLU A 179 -0.64 9.08 -13.53
C GLU A 179 0.86 9.08 -13.31
N LEU A 180 1.57 8.10 -13.87
CA LEU A 180 3.03 8.04 -13.88
C LEU A 180 3.56 7.98 -15.32
N SER A 181 4.72 8.60 -15.55
CA SER A 181 5.43 8.57 -16.83
C SER A 181 6.25 7.29 -17.00
N LEU A 182 6.42 6.84 -18.24
CA LEU A 182 7.29 5.71 -18.56
C LEU A 182 8.77 6.13 -18.46
N VAL A 183 9.61 5.29 -17.83
CA VAL A 183 11.06 5.59 -17.67
C VAL A 183 11.85 5.49 -18.98
N ASP A 184 11.40 4.67 -19.94
CA ASP A 184 12.12 4.33 -21.17
C ASP A 184 11.55 4.98 -22.44
N SER A 185 10.80 6.08 -22.33
CA SER A 185 10.23 6.74 -23.52
C SER A 185 11.33 7.29 -24.43
N LYS A 186 11.69 6.52 -25.47
CA LYS A 186 12.68 6.90 -26.51
C LYS A 186 12.22 8.08 -27.36
N ASP A 187 10.95 8.46 -27.25
CA ASP A 187 10.38 9.61 -27.95
C ASP A 187 10.10 10.73 -26.95
N SER A 188 11.07 11.63 -26.81
CA SER A 188 10.99 12.83 -25.98
C SER A 188 9.86 13.80 -26.37
N SER A 189 9.11 13.51 -27.44
CA SER A 189 7.92 14.27 -27.85
C SER A 189 6.60 13.67 -27.36
N SER A 190 6.59 12.40 -26.91
CA SER A 190 5.41 11.76 -26.31
C SER A 190 5.64 11.51 -24.82
N HIS A 191 5.08 12.39 -23.98
CA HIS A 191 5.00 12.18 -22.54
C HIS A 191 3.96 11.11 -22.24
N GLN A 192 4.22 9.87 -22.65
CA GLN A 192 3.30 8.77 -22.40
C GLN A 192 3.20 8.53 -20.89
N THR A 193 1.98 8.45 -20.41
CA THR A 193 1.65 8.12 -19.03
C THR A 193 0.83 6.84 -18.97
N ARG A 194 0.80 6.25 -17.78
CA ARG A 194 -0.09 5.14 -17.40
C ARG A 194 -0.72 5.45 -16.06
N VAL A 195 -1.90 4.90 -15.86
CA VAL A 195 -2.65 5.01 -14.61
C VAL A 195 -2.29 3.82 -13.73
N VAL A 196 -1.75 4.10 -12.55
CA VAL A 196 -1.45 3.09 -11.53
C VAL A 196 -2.39 3.29 -10.36
N ARG A 197 -3.13 2.23 -10.01
CA ARG A 197 -4.02 2.24 -8.86
C ARG A 197 -3.27 1.82 -7.60
N ILE A 198 -3.33 2.65 -6.57
CA ILE A 198 -2.76 2.36 -5.25
C ILE A 198 -3.90 2.08 -4.28
N ALA A 199 -3.81 0.96 -3.56
CA ALA A 199 -4.76 0.57 -2.53
C ALA A 199 -4.08 0.53 -1.15
N ASN A 200 -4.65 1.24 -0.18
CA ASN A 200 -4.33 1.15 1.23
C ASN A 200 -5.38 0.28 1.92
N THR A 201 -4.97 -0.71 2.69
CA THR A 201 -5.91 -1.53 3.45
C THR A 201 -5.32 -1.98 4.78
N HIS A 202 -6.21 -2.37 5.68
CA HIS A 202 -5.88 -3.18 6.84
C HIS A 202 -6.85 -4.36 6.84
N LEU A 203 -6.36 -5.55 6.49
CA LEU A 203 -7.18 -6.76 6.42
C LEU A 203 -7.59 -7.26 7.81
N GLU A 204 -8.57 -8.16 7.87
CA GLU A 204 -9.09 -8.64 9.15
C GLU A 204 -8.00 -9.23 10.06
N SER A 205 -7.89 -8.70 11.28
CA SER A 205 -6.91 -9.17 12.26
C SER A 205 -7.35 -10.45 12.97
N LEU A 206 -6.41 -10.99 13.75
CA LEU A 206 -6.58 -12.17 14.61
C LEU A 206 -6.92 -13.47 13.81
N PRO A 207 -6.85 -14.65 14.45
CA PRO A 207 -7.22 -15.90 13.80
C PRO A 207 -8.70 -15.97 13.35
N MET A 208 -9.59 -15.17 13.95
CA MET A 208 -10.98 -15.09 13.48
C MET A 208 -11.12 -14.42 12.10
N GLY A 209 -10.08 -13.71 11.65
CA GLY A 209 -10.02 -13.07 10.34
C GLY A 209 -9.58 -14.01 9.20
N THR A 210 -9.09 -15.21 9.50
CA THR A 210 -8.44 -16.11 8.52
C THR A 210 -9.30 -16.43 7.31
N GLU A 211 -10.61 -16.62 7.49
CA GLU A 211 -11.54 -16.86 6.37
C GLU A 211 -11.95 -15.58 5.63
N ARG A 212 -11.74 -14.40 6.22
CA ARG A 212 -12.16 -13.10 5.69
C ARG A 212 -11.08 -12.46 4.81
N ARG A 213 -9.82 -12.52 5.25
CA ARG A 213 -8.65 -11.92 4.55
C ARG A 213 -8.55 -12.32 3.07
N PRO A 214 -8.73 -13.60 2.66
CA PRO A 214 -8.62 -13.98 1.25
C PRO A 214 -9.70 -13.33 0.38
N VAL A 215 -10.93 -13.20 0.91
CA VAL A 215 -12.04 -12.58 0.19
C VAL A 215 -11.84 -11.07 0.06
N GLN A 216 -11.37 -10.43 1.14
CA GLN A 216 -11.03 -9.00 1.15
C GLN A 216 -9.93 -8.68 0.12
N LEU A 217 -8.81 -9.41 0.16
CA LEU A 217 -7.69 -9.21 -0.76
C LEU A 217 -8.09 -9.48 -2.21
N ARG A 218 -8.94 -10.47 -2.47
CA ARG A 218 -9.47 -10.72 -3.82
C ARG A 218 -10.26 -9.53 -4.34
N HIS A 219 -11.16 -8.93 -3.55
CA HIS A 219 -11.91 -7.75 -3.99
C HIS A 219 -10.99 -6.58 -4.30
N ILE A 220 -9.91 -6.40 -3.54
CA ILE A 220 -8.87 -5.43 -3.88
C ILE A 220 -8.22 -5.78 -5.21
N ALA A 221 -7.81 -7.04 -5.40
CA ALA A 221 -7.16 -7.48 -6.63
C ALA A 221 -8.04 -7.30 -7.88
N ASP A 222 -9.35 -7.47 -7.75
CA ASP A 222 -10.30 -7.16 -8.83
C ASP A 222 -10.29 -5.66 -9.16
N LYS A 223 -10.32 -4.78 -8.14
CA LYS A 223 -10.22 -3.32 -8.29
C LYS A 223 -8.91 -2.87 -8.94
N LEU A 224 -7.79 -3.54 -8.66
CA LEU A 224 -6.48 -3.23 -9.24
C LEU A 224 -6.37 -3.57 -10.73
N ARG A 225 -7.32 -4.34 -11.28
CA ARG A 225 -7.35 -4.77 -12.69
C ARG A 225 -8.54 -4.23 -13.47
N GLU A 226 -9.28 -3.28 -12.89
CA GLU A 226 -10.41 -2.66 -13.57
C GLU A 226 -9.99 -1.90 -14.83
N ASP A 227 -10.93 -1.81 -15.77
CA ASP A 227 -10.78 -0.96 -16.95
C ASP A 227 -10.45 0.49 -16.53
N GLY A 228 -9.40 1.05 -17.12
CA GLY A 228 -8.86 2.37 -16.76
C GLY A 228 -7.54 2.31 -15.99
N VAL A 229 -7.24 1.19 -15.31
CA VAL A 229 -5.95 0.97 -14.63
C VAL A 229 -4.92 0.45 -15.63
N THR A 230 -4.38 1.37 -16.44
CA THR A 230 -3.54 1.02 -17.61
C THR A 230 -2.10 0.63 -17.30
N GLY A 231 -1.59 0.98 -16.11
CA GLY A 231 -0.23 0.70 -15.66
C GLY A 231 -0.13 -0.48 -14.69
N GLY A 232 -1.25 -1.07 -14.28
CA GLY A 232 -1.32 -2.03 -13.18
C GLY A 232 -1.64 -1.37 -11.83
N GLY A 233 -1.54 -2.14 -10.75
CA GLY A 233 -1.90 -1.64 -9.44
C GLY A 233 -1.13 -2.30 -8.31
N LEU A 234 -1.07 -1.60 -7.18
CA LEU A 234 -0.43 -2.04 -5.95
C LEU A 234 -1.43 -1.95 -4.79
N VAL A 235 -1.34 -2.90 -3.87
CA VAL A 235 -1.97 -2.82 -2.56
C VAL A 235 -0.90 -2.94 -1.49
N ALA A 236 -0.93 -2.04 -0.51
CA ALA A 236 -0.03 -2.10 0.62
C ALA A 236 -0.75 -1.77 1.93
N GLY A 237 -0.23 -2.31 3.02
CA GLY A 237 -0.86 -2.22 4.33
C GLY A 237 -0.59 -3.42 5.22
N ASP A 238 -1.27 -3.43 6.36
CA ASP A 238 -1.28 -4.56 7.28
C ASP A 238 -2.23 -5.65 6.74
N MET A 239 -1.64 -6.72 6.23
CA MET A 239 -2.39 -7.84 5.65
C MET A 239 -2.80 -8.87 6.70
N ASN A 240 -2.32 -8.74 7.94
CA ASN A 240 -2.55 -9.71 9.02
C ASN A 240 -2.32 -11.17 8.57
N MET A 241 -1.26 -11.42 7.80
CA MET A 241 -0.90 -12.77 7.34
C MET A 241 -0.28 -13.59 8.47
N ILE A 242 -1.13 -13.98 9.43
CA ILE A 242 -0.77 -14.57 10.72
C ILE A 242 -0.59 -16.08 10.60
N ASP A 243 -1.52 -16.76 9.95
CA ASP A 243 -1.55 -18.22 9.86
C ASP A 243 -0.78 -18.73 8.63
N PRO A 244 -0.30 -19.98 8.63
CA PRO A 244 0.33 -20.57 7.45
C PRO A 244 -0.57 -20.53 6.20
N VAL A 245 -1.89 -20.66 6.37
CA VAL A 245 -2.86 -20.57 5.25
C VAL A 245 -2.97 -19.18 4.65
N ASP A 246 -2.54 -18.14 5.38
CA ASP A 246 -2.52 -16.79 4.86
C ASP A 246 -1.40 -16.59 3.84
N GLN A 247 -0.29 -17.35 3.92
CA GLN A 247 0.90 -17.08 3.11
C GLN A 247 0.61 -17.07 1.59
N ASP A 248 -0.39 -17.85 1.13
CA ASP A 248 -0.77 -17.94 -0.28
C ASP A 248 -2.01 -17.10 -0.66
N ILE A 249 -2.54 -16.22 0.20
CA ILE A 249 -3.75 -15.43 -0.15
C ILE A 249 -3.51 -14.52 -1.36
N HIS A 250 -2.31 -13.97 -1.48
CA HIS A 250 -1.92 -13.08 -2.56
C HIS A 250 -1.81 -13.84 -3.89
N VAL A 251 -1.21 -15.03 -3.88
CA VAL A 251 -1.16 -15.95 -5.04
C VAL A 251 -2.58 -16.30 -5.51
N ARG A 252 -3.47 -16.65 -4.58
CA ARG A 252 -4.88 -16.94 -4.89
C ARG A 252 -5.63 -15.73 -5.45
N ALA A 253 -5.22 -14.52 -5.08
CA ALA A 253 -5.73 -13.26 -5.63
C ALA A 253 -5.04 -12.86 -6.95
N GLY A 254 -4.05 -13.62 -7.41
CA GLY A 254 -3.25 -13.35 -8.62
C GLY A 254 -2.31 -12.15 -8.48
N LEU A 255 -1.87 -11.85 -7.26
CA LEU A 255 -0.96 -10.76 -6.96
C LEU A 255 0.45 -11.30 -6.71
N GLN A 256 1.46 -10.50 -7.05
CA GLN A 256 2.88 -10.74 -6.75
C GLN A 256 3.25 -10.04 -5.43
N ASP A 257 4.20 -10.59 -4.67
CA ASP A 257 4.76 -9.98 -3.45
C ASP A 257 6.06 -9.22 -3.78
N ALA A 258 6.13 -7.96 -3.38
CA ALA A 258 7.33 -7.14 -3.56
C ALA A 258 8.51 -7.57 -2.66
N CYS A 259 8.26 -8.47 -1.71
CA CYS A 259 9.28 -9.08 -0.86
C CYS A 259 9.13 -10.60 -0.86
N GLU A 260 9.96 -11.28 -1.63
CA GLU A 260 10.03 -12.75 -1.67
C GLU A 260 10.84 -13.36 -0.51
N SER A 261 11.36 -12.52 0.39
CA SER A 261 12.18 -12.98 1.51
C SER A 261 11.34 -13.45 2.69
N ASP A 262 11.58 -14.69 3.12
CA ASP A 262 11.11 -15.24 4.40
C ASP A 262 12.09 -14.93 5.56
N ASP A 263 13.13 -14.13 5.32
CA ASP A 263 14.12 -13.79 6.34
C ASP A 263 13.51 -12.92 7.46
N PRO A 264 13.84 -13.16 8.74
CA PRO A 264 13.36 -12.35 9.86
C PRO A 264 13.66 -10.84 9.75
N SER A 265 14.63 -10.43 8.93
CA SER A 265 14.89 -9.00 8.67
C SER A 265 13.73 -8.29 7.94
N ALA A 266 12.91 -9.04 7.21
CA ALA A 266 11.72 -8.56 6.52
C ALA A 266 10.49 -8.48 7.45
N PHE A 267 10.52 -9.11 8.62
CA PHE A 267 9.41 -9.08 9.58
C PHE A 267 9.11 -7.65 10.02
N THR A 268 7.82 -7.36 10.21
CA THR A 268 7.31 -6.02 10.46
C THR A 268 6.65 -5.89 11.83
N TRP A 269 6.41 -6.99 12.52
CA TRP A 269 5.68 -6.99 13.79
C TRP A 269 6.25 -8.01 14.78
N GLY A 270 6.07 -7.76 16.08
CA GLY A 270 6.47 -8.67 17.17
C GLY A 270 7.68 -8.24 18.00
N PHE A 271 8.31 -7.11 17.67
CA PHE A 271 9.58 -6.69 18.28
C PHE A 271 9.49 -5.48 19.21
N GLN A 272 8.52 -4.57 19.01
CA GLN A 272 8.51 -3.27 19.70
C GLN A 272 7.13 -2.80 20.20
N PRO A 273 6.63 -3.28 21.34
CA PRO A 273 7.39 -4.00 22.37
C PRO A 273 7.55 -5.48 22.03
N PRO A 274 8.54 -6.17 22.63
CA PRO A 274 8.57 -7.62 22.60
C PRO A 274 7.27 -8.19 23.16
N MET A 275 6.70 -9.17 22.47
CA MET A 275 5.43 -9.80 22.83
C MET A 275 5.58 -11.31 23.00
N GLN A 276 4.54 -11.92 23.56
CA GLN A 276 4.46 -13.38 23.73
C GLN A 276 4.19 -14.12 22.40
N PHE A 277 3.73 -13.41 21.37
CA PHE A 277 3.46 -13.97 20.05
C PHE A 277 4.73 -13.94 19.20
N PRO A 278 4.94 -14.95 18.33
CA PRO A 278 6.11 -14.97 17.46
C PRO A 278 6.11 -13.75 16.53
N PRO A 279 7.27 -13.12 16.30
CA PRO A 279 7.40 -12.08 15.29
C PRO A 279 7.01 -12.59 13.90
N GLY A 280 6.50 -11.67 13.08
CA GLY A 280 6.00 -12.01 11.76
C GLY A 280 6.06 -10.85 10.81
N ARG A 281 5.94 -11.18 9.52
CA ARG A 281 5.73 -10.23 8.44
C ARG A 281 4.21 -10.08 8.33
N LEU A 282 3.61 -9.03 8.91
CA LEU A 282 2.17 -8.78 8.79
C LEU A 282 1.86 -7.78 7.67
N ASP A 283 2.70 -6.76 7.56
CA ASP A 283 2.63 -5.74 6.52
C ASP A 283 3.22 -6.26 5.22
N ARG A 284 2.60 -5.89 4.09
CA ARG A 284 3.00 -6.32 2.74
C ARG A 284 2.81 -5.20 1.72
N ILE A 285 3.50 -5.36 0.59
CA ILE A 285 3.20 -4.66 -0.65
C ILE A 285 2.99 -5.73 -1.73
N PHE A 286 1.78 -5.82 -2.26
CA PHE A 286 1.44 -6.70 -3.37
C PHE A 286 1.15 -5.89 -4.63
N PHE A 287 1.35 -6.48 -5.81
CA PHE A 287 1.14 -5.80 -7.07
C PHE A 287 0.67 -6.71 -8.21
N THR A 288 0.14 -6.10 -9.27
CA THR A 288 -0.27 -6.74 -10.53
C THR A 288 -0.05 -5.79 -11.70
N GLY A 289 0.31 -6.33 -12.86
CA GLY A 289 0.50 -5.57 -14.10
C GLY A 289 1.92 -5.71 -14.64
N ASP A 290 2.03 -6.01 -15.93
CA ASP A 290 3.30 -6.39 -16.58
C ASP A 290 4.25 -5.21 -16.82
N HIS A 291 3.76 -3.98 -16.62
CA HIS A 291 4.52 -2.76 -16.80
C HIS A 291 5.24 -2.29 -15.53
N LEU A 292 4.85 -2.83 -14.37
CA LEU A 292 5.36 -2.38 -13.07
C LEU A 292 6.70 -3.04 -12.78
N GLU A 293 7.68 -2.21 -12.46
CA GLU A 293 8.88 -2.65 -11.77
C GLU A 293 8.84 -2.15 -10.33
N VAL A 294 8.82 -3.09 -9.40
CA VAL A 294 8.78 -2.84 -7.96
C VAL A 294 10.13 -3.25 -7.37
N ALA A 295 10.82 -2.29 -6.75
CA ALA A 295 12.09 -2.56 -6.09
C ALA A 295 11.88 -3.42 -4.82
N PRO A 296 12.93 -4.12 -4.35
CA PRO A 296 12.88 -4.81 -3.07
C PRO A 296 12.42 -3.88 -1.94
N VAL A 297 11.60 -4.40 -1.04
CA VAL A 297 11.05 -3.64 0.07
C VAL A 297 12.11 -3.39 1.15
N GLU A 298 12.15 -2.17 1.67
CA GLU A 298 12.94 -1.76 2.83
C GLU A 298 12.06 -1.65 4.08
N VAL A 299 12.53 -2.20 5.21
CA VAL A 299 11.85 -2.09 6.50
C VAL A 299 12.36 -0.85 7.26
N VAL A 300 11.46 0.04 7.66
CA VAL A 300 11.76 1.34 8.29
C VAL A 300 11.17 1.44 9.70
N GLY A 301 11.64 2.40 10.50
CA GLY A 301 11.09 2.63 11.85
C GLY A 301 11.51 1.64 12.92
N LYS A 302 12.51 0.79 12.66
CA LYS A 302 13.04 -0.15 13.64
C LYS A 302 13.58 0.59 14.86
N GLY A 303 13.05 0.29 16.03
CA GLY A 303 13.50 0.90 17.28
C GLY A 303 12.93 2.31 17.52
N LEU A 304 11.99 2.79 16.70
CA LEU A 304 11.51 4.16 16.77
C LEU A 304 10.68 4.39 18.05
N LYS A 305 11.08 5.38 18.83
CA LYS A 305 10.43 5.77 20.09
C LYS A 305 10.13 7.25 20.11
N VAL A 306 9.00 7.60 20.72
CA VAL A 306 8.66 8.99 20.99
C VAL A 306 9.67 9.57 21.97
N GLN A 307 10.30 10.66 21.56
CA GLN A 307 11.27 11.36 22.40
C GLN A 307 10.61 11.79 23.71
N ARG A 308 11.41 11.81 24.79
CA ARG A 308 11.03 12.13 26.19
C ARG A 308 10.19 11.08 26.92
N THR A 309 9.22 10.42 26.30
CA THR A 309 8.43 9.37 27.00
C THR A 309 8.99 7.97 26.80
N GLY A 310 9.72 7.72 25.71
CA GLY A 310 10.33 6.41 25.43
C GLY A 310 9.32 5.33 25.03
N GLU A 311 8.06 5.72 24.79
CA GLU A 311 7.02 4.86 24.19
C GLU A 311 7.41 4.53 22.75
N TRP A 312 7.12 3.31 22.30
CA TRP A 312 7.27 2.95 20.90
C TRP A 312 6.35 3.80 20.03
N ALA A 313 6.81 4.16 18.83
CA ALA A 313 5.98 4.94 17.91
C ALA A 313 4.83 4.08 17.33
N SER A 314 5.08 2.81 17.06
CA SER A 314 4.10 1.79 16.69
C SER A 314 4.66 0.42 17.08
N ASP A 315 3.80 -0.58 17.30
CA ASP A 315 4.21 -1.98 17.41
C ASP A 315 4.59 -2.62 16.07
N HIS A 316 4.29 -1.94 14.96
CA HIS A 316 4.74 -2.25 13.62
C HIS A 316 5.96 -1.43 13.19
N TYR A 317 6.78 -2.04 12.32
CA TYR A 317 7.70 -1.35 11.43
C TYR A 317 6.97 -0.93 10.15
N GLY A 318 7.44 0.14 9.52
CA GLY A 318 6.96 0.54 8.20
C GLY A 318 7.66 -0.23 7.08
N LEU A 319 7.07 -0.21 5.89
CA LEU A 319 7.67 -0.72 4.66
C LEU A 319 7.77 0.39 3.62
N MET A 320 8.86 0.42 2.85
CA MET A 320 9.04 1.34 1.72
C MET A 320 9.52 0.59 0.49
N THR A 321 9.05 0.98 -0.69
CA THR A 321 9.60 0.54 -1.98
C THR A 321 9.59 1.68 -3.00
N THR A 322 10.33 1.49 -4.08
CA THR A 322 10.30 2.33 -5.27
C THR A 322 9.64 1.59 -6.42
N VAL A 323 8.74 2.25 -7.13
CA VAL A 323 7.98 1.72 -8.26
C VAL A 323 8.23 2.57 -9.50
N THR A 324 8.44 1.92 -10.63
CA THR A 324 8.54 2.57 -11.94
C THR A 324 7.70 1.83 -12.98
N ILE A 325 7.40 2.49 -14.10
CA ILE A 325 6.65 1.90 -15.21
C ILE A 325 7.55 1.81 -16.45
N ARG A 326 7.67 0.62 -17.01
CA ARG A 326 8.38 0.40 -18.28
C ARG A 326 7.44 0.23 -19.47
N SER A 327 7.95 0.60 -20.64
CA SER A 327 7.31 0.19 -21.90
C SER A 327 7.46 -1.31 -22.04
N LEU A 328 6.40 -2.01 -22.43
CA LEU A 328 6.56 -3.37 -22.95
C LEU A 328 7.35 -3.27 -24.26
N THR A 329 8.34 -4.14 -24.40
CA THR A 329 9.12 -4.33 -25.63
C THR A 329 8.38 -5.23 -26.60
#